data_AF-A0A7X7JCR7-F1
#
_entry.id   AF-A0A7X7JCR7-F1
#
_cell.length_a   1.000
_cell.length_b   1.000
_cell.length_c   1.000
_cell.angle_alpha   90.00
_cell.angle_beta   90.00
_cell.angle_gamma   90.00
#
_symmetry.space_group_name_H-M   'P 1'
#
loop_
_entity.id
_entity.type
_entity.pdbx_description
1 polymer ?
#
loop_
_entity_poly.entity_id
_entity_poly.type
_entity_poly.pdbx_seq_one_letter_code
_entity_poly.pdbx_strand_id
1 'polypeptide(L)' 'LPAIEQLEQALESFDGTILLVTHDRRMLETVRLTRRWHVEDGRVTEVDPG' A
#
# COMPACT_ATOMS: atom_id res chain seq x y z
N LEU A 1 -10.27 17.65 4.35
CA LEU A 1 -9.32 16.56 4.05
C LEU A 1 -9.64 15.43 5.02
N PRO A 2 -10.49 14.43 4.66
CA PRO A 2 -10.79 13.34 5.61
C PRO A 2 -10.76 11.91 5.03
N ALA A 3 -10.81 11.72 3.71
CA ALA A 3 -11.05 10.38 3.14
C ALA A 3 -9.81 9.47 3.18
N ILE A 4 -8.61 10.04 3.02
CA ILE A 4 -7.34 9.27 3.01
C ILE A 4 -7.00 8.79 4.43
N GLU A 5 -7.11 9.66 5.43
CA GLU A 5 -6.84 9.31 6.84
C GLU A 5 -7.79 8.23 7.36
N GLN A 6 -9.07 8.29 6.97
CA GLN A 6 -10.05 7.24 7.31
C GLN A 6 -9.71 5.90 6.66
N LEU A 7 -9.20 5.93 5.43
CA LEU A 7 -8.75 4.72 4.74
C LEU A 7 -7.53 4.12 5.44
N GLU A 8 -6.55 4.93 5.84
CA GLU A 8 -5.38 4.47 6.58
C GLU A 8 -5.76 3.77 7.90
N GLN A 9 -6.65 4.36 8.70
CA GLN A 9 -7.13 3.74 9.95
C GLN A 9 -7.89 2.43 9.70
N ALA A 10 -8.70 2.37 8.65
CA ALA A 10 -9.42 1.15 8.28
C ALA A 10 -8.45 0.05 7.83
N LEU A 11 -7.37 0.40 7.12
CA LEU A 11 -6.33 -0.54 6.70
C LEU A 11 -5.51 -1.04 7.89
N GLU A 12 -5.17 -0.18 8.87
CA GLU A 12 -4.44 -0.57 10.08
C GLU A 12 -5.25 -1.48 11.02
N SER A 13 -6.58 -1.31 11.06
CA SER A 13 -7.49 -2.10 11.92
C SER A 13 -8.03 -3.37 11.26
N PHE A 14 -7.63 -3.67 10.01
CA PHE A 14 -8.12 -4.83 9.31
C PHE A 14 -7.36 -6.11 9.72
N ASP A 15 -8.04 -7.01 10.43
CA ASP A 15 -7.51 -8.31 10.87
C ASP A 15 -7.44 -9.35 9.72
N GLY A 16 -6.78 -9.00 8.62
CA GLY A 16 -6.64 -9.86 7.45
C GLY A 16 -5.52 -9.43 6.51
N THR A 17 -5.46 -10.06 5.34
CA THR A 17 -4.48 -9.69 4.30
C THR A 17 -5.12 -8.73 3.31
N ILE A 18 -4.47 -7.60 3.09
CA ILE A 18 -4.86 -6.60 2.07
C ILE A 18 -3.82 -6.60 0.96
N LEU A 19 -4.29 -6.64 -0.28
CA LEU A 19 -3.49 -6.33 -1.46
C LEU A 19 -3.92 -4.96 -1.99
N LEU A 20 -3.10 -3.94 -1.74
CA LEU A 20 -3.31 -2.59 -2.24
C LEU A 20 -2.59 -2.41 -3.58
N VAL A 21 -3.35 -2.07 -4.62
CA VAL A 21 -2.80 -1.70 -5.94
C VAL A 21 -3.17 -0.25 -6.21
N THR A 22 -2.16 0.60 -6.35
CA THR A 22 -2.35 2.03 -6.61
C THR A 22 -1.23 2.58 -7.48
N HIS A 23 -1.56 3.62 -8.25
CA HIS A 23 -0.59 4.44 -8.96
C HIS A 23 -0.15 5.67 -8.15
N ASP A 24 -0.75 5.91 -6.99
CA ASP A 24 -0.42 7.03 -6.11
C ASP A 24 0.74 6.69 -5.17
N ARG A 25 1.88 7.36 -5.39
CA ARG A 25 3.10 7.17 -4.60
C ARG A 25 2.97 7.66 -3.16
N ARG A 26 2.19 8.73 -2.91
CA ARG A 26 2.01 9.29 -1.57
C ARG A 26 1.25 8.31 -0.69
N MET A 27 0.23 7.67 -1.24
CA MET A 27 -0.54 6.64 -0.51
C MET A 27 0.34 5.45 -0.11
N LEU A 28 1.29 5.04 -0.96
CA LEU A 28 2.25 3.98 -0.66
C LEU A 28 3.26 4.36 0.43
N GLU A 29 3.50 5.65 0.65
CA GLU A 29 4.40 6.15 1.69
C GLU A 29 3.70 6.28 3.05
N THR A 30 2.40 6.59 3.06
CA THR A 30 1.65 6.79 4.32
C THR A 30 1.10 5.48 4.89
N VAL A 31 0.75 4.50 4.05
CA VAL A 31 0.21 3.21 4.50
C VAL A 31 1.34 2.27 4.93
N ARG A 32 1.23 1.66 6.11
CA ARG A 32 2.15 0.60 6.53
C ARG A 32 1.94 -0.65 5.69
N LEU A 33 2.93 -0.98 4.87
CA LEU A 33 2.94 -2.18 4.03
C LEU A 33 3.88 -3.23 4.63
N THR A 34 3.44 -4.48 4.65
CA THR A 34 4.30 -5.61 5.06
C THR A 34 5.21 -6.08 3.93
N ARG A 35 4.80 -5.86 2.68
CA ARG A 35 5.55 -6.17 1.45
C ARG A 35 5.23 -5.13 0.40
N ARG A 36 6.21 -4.79 -0.44
CA ARG A 36 6.01 -3.87 -1.56
C ARG A 36 6.44 -4.53 -2.87
N TRP A 37 5.55 -4.49 -3.85
CA TRP A 37 5.81 -5.02 -5.19
C TRP A 37 5.82 -3.88 -6.21
N HIS A 38 6.82 -3.88 -7.07
CA HIS A 38 6.87 -3.02 -8.24
C HIS A 38 6.53 -3.85 -9.48
N VAL A 39 5.58 -3.36 -10.27
CA VAL A 39 5.17 -4.01 -11.52
C VAL A 39 5.58 -3.14 -12.68
N GLU A 40 6.50 -3.63 -13.50
CA GLU A 40 7.06 -2.93 -14.65
C GLU A 40 7.33 -3.93 -15.77
N ASP A 41 7.02 -3.57 -17.02
CA ASP A 41 7.20 -4.41 -18.21
C ASP A 41 6.64 -5.84 -18.08
N GLY A 42 5.49 -5.98 -17.41
CA GLY A 42 4.85 -7.27 -17.17
C GLY A 42 5.58 -8.18 -16.18
N ARG A 43 6.58 -7.66 -15.46
CA ARG A 43 7.29 -8.34 -14.38
C ARG A 43 6.94 -7.75 -13.03
N VAL A 44 6.91 -8.61 -12.03
CA VAL A 44 6.71 -8.23 -10.63
C VAL A 44 8.04 -8.43 -9.90
N THR A 45 8.53 -7.38 -9.25
CA THR A 45 9.70 -7.43 -8.39
C THR A 45 9.32 -7.01 -6.98
N GLU A 46 9.82 -7.75 -5.99
CA GLU A 46 9.67 -7.35 -4.59
C GLU A 46 10.76 -6.35 -4.24
N VAL A 47 10.34 -5.22 -3.66
CA VAL A 47 11.21 -4.15 -3.20
C VAL A 47 11.05 -3.99 -1.70
N ASP A 48 12.15 -3.70 -1.03
CA ASP A 48 12.17 -3.50 0.42
C ASP A 48 11.27 -2.31 0.79
N PRO A 49 10.25 -2.48 1.66
CA PRO A 49 9.33 -1.41 1.99
C PRO A 49 9.98 -0.26 2.78
N GLY A 50 11.13 -0.46 3.42
CA GLY A 50 11.83 0.55 4.21
C GLY A 50 11.25 0.74 5.61
#